data_AF-A0A949ZCD5-F1
#
_entry.id   AF-A0A949ZCD5-F1
#
_cell.length_a   1.000
_cell.length_b   1.000
_cell.length_c   1.000
_cell.angle_alpha   90.00
_cell.angle_beta   90.00
_cell.angle_gamma   90.00
#
_symmetry.space_group_name_H-M   'P 1'
#
loop_
_entity.id
_entity.type
_entity.pdbx_description
1 polymer ?
#
loop_
_entity_poly.entity_id
_entity_poly.type
_entity_poly.pdbx_seq_one_letter_code
_entity_poly.pdbx_strand_id
1 'polypeptide(L)'
;VWVLDAIYERTARQIASAIERLVSHASLTLQDADVVGAALDRYRSSPRLGFSDCLVLEIARKSGHLPLGTFDRKLAKLDGAQRLELGADE
;
A
#
# COMPACT_ATOMS: atom_id res chain seq x y z
N VAL A 1 2.79 10.10 1.16
CA VAL A 1 1.69 11.11 1.13
C VAL A 1 0.74 10.72 0.01
N TRP A 2 -0.55 10.56 0.30
CA TRP A 2 -1.55 10.24 -0.72
C TRP A 2 -2.57 11.38 -0.79
N VAL A 3 -2.90 11.85 -2.01
CA VAL A 3 -3.62 13.12 -2.21
C VAL A 3 -5.01 13.12 -1.56
N LEU A 4 -5.73 11.99 -1.58
CA LEU A 4 -7.05 11.92 -0.95
C LEU A 4 -7.01 12.10 0.57
N ASP A 5 -5.92 11.67 1.22
CA ASP A 5 -5.70 11.86 2.65
C ASP A 5 -5.20 13.30 2.93
N ALA A 6 -4.08 13.67 2.31
CA ALA A 6 -3.35 14.88 2.69
C ALA A 6 -3.97 16.20 2.21
N ILE A 7 -4.75 16.18 1.12
CA ILE A 7 -5.33 17.39 0.52
C ILE A 7 -6.85 17.40 0.69
N TYR A 8 -7.50 16.24 0.49
CA TYR A 8 -8.96 16.13 0.57
C TYR A 8 -9.47 15.63 1.92
N GLU A 9 -8.58 15.45 2.89
CA GLU A 9 -8.89 15.06 4.28
C GLU A 9 -9.80 13.84 4.38
N ARG A 10 -9.63 12.89 3.44
CA ARG A 10 -10.44 11.67 3.42
C ARG A 10 -9.94 10.69 4.45
N THR A 11 -10.87 10.22 5.27
CA THR A 11 -10.60 9.13 6.21
C THR A 11 -10.17 7.86 5.46
N ALA A 12 -9.44 6.98 6.16
CA ALA A 12 -9.01 5.71 5.58
C ALA A 12 -10.18 4.86 5.05
N ARG A 13 -11.34 4.93 5.71
CA ARG A 13 -12.56 4.27 5.25
C ARG A 13 -13.08 4.84 3.93
N GLN A 14 -13.10 6.17 3.79
CA GLN A 14 -13.53 6.82 2.55
C GLN A 14 -12.57 6.51 1.40
N ILE A 15 -11.27 6.48 1.68
CA ILE A 15 -10.24 6.08 0.71
C ILE A 15 -10.47 4.64 0.26
N ALA A 16 -10.62 3.70 1.19
CA ALA A 16 -10.85 2.29 0.88
C ALA A 16 -12.13 2.10 0.04
N SER A 17 -13.21 2.81 0.37
CA SER A 17 -14.46 2.75 -0.39
C SER A 17 -14.31 3.35 -1.81
N ALA A 18 -13.55 4.43 -1.96
CA ALA A 18 -13.27 5.00 -3.28
C ALA A 18 -12.48 4.01 -4.16
N ILE A 19 -11.43 3.39 -3.61
CA ILE A 19 -10.60 2.41 -4.33
C ILE A 19 -11.41 1.16 -4.68
N GLU A 20 -12.21 0.64 -3.74
CA GLU A 20 -13.12 -0.48 -4.01
C GLU A 20 -14.00 -0.23 -5.22
N ARG A 21 -14.62 0.95 -5.29
CA ARG A 21 -15.47 1.34 -6.42
C ARG A 21 -14.70 1.44 -7.75
N LEU A 22 -13.43 1.82 -7.72
CA LEU A 22 -12.58 1.85 -8.91
C LEU A 22 -12.22 0.44 -9.38
N VAL A 23 -11.83 -0.44 -8.46
CA VAL A 23 -11.48 -1.84 -8.75
C VAL A 23 -12.69 -2.62 -9.26
N SER A 24 -13.88 -2.37 -8.72
CA SER A 24 -15.12 -3.05 -9.11
C SER A 24 -15.83 -2.38 -10.29
N HIS A 25 -15.24 -1.37 -10.94
CA HIS A 25 -15.94 -0.57 -11.93
C HIS A 25 -16.04 -1.29 -13.27
N ALA A 26 -17.26 -1.44 -13.80
CA ALA A 26 -17.49 -2.20 -15.04
C ALA A 26 -16.86 -1.57 -16.30
N SER A 27 -16.58 -0.26 -16.29
CA SER A 27 -16.07 0.47 -17.46
C SER A 27 -14.70 1.13 -17.27
N LEU A 28 -14.04 0.89 -16.13
CA LEU A 28 -12.67 1.38 -15.92
C LEU A 28 -11.75 0.16 -15.85
N THR A 29 -10.70 0.17 -16.67
CA THR A 29 -9.61 -0.80 -16.54
C THR A 29 -8.55 -0.19 -15.65
N LEU A 30 -8.28 -0.87 -14.53
CA LEU A 30 -7.22 -0.48 -13.61
C LEU A 30 -5.99 -1.34 -13.89
N GLN A 31 -4.82 -0.70 -13.97
CA GLN A 31 -3.56 -1.41 -14.06
C GLN A 31 -3.40 -2.31 -12.83
N ASP A 32 -3.07 -3.59 -13.07
CA ASP A 32 -2.80 -4.57 -12.02
C ASP A 32 -3.91 -4.61 -10.95
N ALA A 33 -5.17 -4.70 -11.39
CA ALA A 33 -6.34 -4.68 -10.51
C ALA A 33 -6.30 -5.73 -9.39
N ASP A 34 -5.64 -6.86 -9.64
CA ASP A 34 -5.34 -7.91 -8.64
C ASP A 34 -4.45 -7.38 -7.50
N VAL A 35 -3.39 -6.64 -7.85
CA VAL A 35 -2.45 -6.01 -6.89
C VAL A 35 -3.16 -4.92 -6.09
N VAL A 36 -3.95 -4.09 -6.78
CA VAL A 36 -4.73 -3.03 -6.13
C VAL A 36 -5.74 -3.63 -5.15
N GLY A 37 -6.40 -4.73 -5.53
CA GLY A 37 -7.31 -5.49 -4.65
C GLY A 37 -6.60 -6.02 -3.40
N ALA A 38 -5.46 -6.69 -3.56
CA ALA A 38 -4.67 -7.19 -2.44
C ALA A 38 -4.19 -6.04 -1.51
N ALA A 39 -3.79 -4.91 -2.10
CA ALA A 39 -3.37 -3.74 -1.35
C ALA A 39 -4.54 -3.11 -0.57
N LEU A 40 -5.75 -3.10 -1.15
CA LEU A 40 -6.96 -2.62 -0.51
C LEU A 40 -7.33 -3.49 0.71
N ASP A 41 -7.27 -4.80 0.59
CA ASP A 41 -7.55 -5.72 1.69
C ASP A 41 -6.57 -5.51 2.86
N ARG A 42 -5.28 -5.36 2.54
CA ARG A 42 -4.25 -5.03 3.53
C ARG A 42 -4.46 -3.66 4.17
N TYR A 43 -4.84 -2.67 3.37
CA TYR A 43 -5.10 -1.32 3.87
C TYR A 43 -6.25 -1.29 4.87
N ARG A 44 -7.31 -2.06 4.61
CA ARG A 44 -8.45 -2.23 5.53
C ARG A 44 -8.04 -2.89 6.85
N SER A 45 -7.09 -3.82 6.82
CA SER A 45 -6.60 -4.51 8.02
C SER A 45 -5.49 -3.74 8.78
N SER A 46 -4.97 -2.63 8.23
CA SER A 46 -3.76 -1.97 8.71
C SER A 46 -3.98 -0.48 9.02
N PRO A 47 -4.64 -0.12 10.14
CA PRO A 47 -5.09 1.25 10.42
C PRO A 47 -3.97 2.29 10.60
N ARG A 48 -2.70 1.87 10.68
CA ARG A 48 -1.54 2.75 10.89
C ARG A 48 -0.77 3.07 9.60
N LEU A 49 -1.13 2.45 8.48
CA LEU A 49 -0.44 2.56 7.20
C LEU A 49 -1.27 3.37 6.20
N GLY A 50 -0.58 4.03 5.27
CA GLY A 50 -1.21 4.62 4.11
C GLY A 50 -1.52 3.55 3.06
N PHE A 51 -2.44 3.85 2.15
CA PHE A 51 -2.74 2.96 1.02
C PHE A 51 -1.51 2.74 0.13
N SER A 52 -0.68 3.76 -0.08
CA SER A 52 0.57 3.65 -0.85
C SER A 52 1.55 2.64 -0.26
N ASP A 53 1.62 2.53 1.07
CA ASP A 53 2.52 1.58 1.73
C ASP A 53 2.09 0.14 1.43
N CYS A 54 0.77 -0.10 1.43
CA CYS A 54 0.21 -1.40 1.07
C CYS A 54 0.40 -1.71 -0.42
N LEU A 55 0.21 -0.71 -1.29
CA LEU A 55 0.35 -0.88 -2.73
C LEU A 55 1.80 -1.20 -3.14
N VAL A 56 2.78 -0.49 -2.61
CA VAL A 56 4.20 -0.75 -2.91
C VAL A 56 4.63 -2.16 -2.48
N LEU A 57 4.13 -2.64 -1.33
CA LEU A 57 4.40 -4.00 -0.90
C LEU A 57 3.80 -5.05 -1.83
N GLU A 58 2.55 -4.88 -2.27
CA GLU A 58 1.93 -5.84 -3.19
C GLU A 58 2.56 -5.81 -4.59
N ILE A 59 3.06 -4.66 -5.05
CA ILE A 59 3.86 -4.57 -6.29
C ILE A 59 5.17 -5.37 -6.17
N ALA A 60 5.89 -5.21 -5.05
CA ALA A 60 7.11 -5.97 -4.78
C ALA A 60 6.81 -7.48 -4.71
N ARG A 61 5.69 -7.86 -4.08
CA ARG A 61 5.21 -9.24 -3.97
C ARG A 61 4.88 -9.84 -5.33
N LYS A 62 4.11 -9.14 -6.18
CA LYS A 62 3.80 -9.60 -7.54
C LYS A 62 5.05 -9.80 -8.39
N SER A 63 6.05 -8.94 -8.21
CA SER A 63 7.33 -9.03 -8.93
C SER A 63 8.29 -10.09 -8.36
N GLY A 64 7.94 -10.78 -7.27
CA GLY A 64 8.83 -11.73 -6.59
C GLY A 64 10.03 -11.07 -5.90
N HIS A 65 9.97 -9.76 -5.66
CA HIS A 65 11.06 -8.95 -5.07
C HIS A 65 10.83 -8.68 -3.59
N LEU A 66 10.45 -9.72 -2.84
CA LEU A 66 10.44 -9.66 -1.39
C LEU A 66 11.80 -10.11 -0.82
N PRO A 67 12.25 -9.54 0.32
CA PRO A 67 11.54 -8.54 1.11
C PRO A 67 11.60 -7.12 0.50
N LEU A 68 10.52 -6.35 0.67
CA LEU A 68 10.51 -4.91 0.42
C LEU A 68 11.35 -4.20 1.49
N GLY A 69 12.52 -3.69 1.11
CA GLY A 69 13.32 -2.82 1.97
C GLY A 69 12.64 -1.48 2.22
N THR A 70 12.55 -1.05 3.48
CA THR A 70 11.97 0.25 3.86
C THR A 70 12.65 0.86 5.09
N PHE A 71 12.68 2.19 5.16
CA PHE A 71 13.06 2.93 6.36
C PHE A 71 11.85 3.25 7.25
N ASP A 72 10.62 3.05 6.76
CA ASP A 72 9.40 3.27 7.55
C ASP A 72 9.20 2.13 8.54
N ARG A 73 9.26 2.46 9.83
CA ARG A 73 9.14 1.49 10.93
C ARG A 73 7.77 0.79 10.99
N LYS A 74 6.70 1.41 10.49
CA LYS A 74 5.36 0.82 10.48
C LYS A 74 5.22 -0.14 9.31
N LEU A 75 5.68 0.23 8.11
CA LEU A 75 5.67 -0.63 6.93
C LEU A 75 6.54 -1.87 7.13
N ALA A 76 7.71 -1.71 7.77
CA ALA A 76 8.62 -2.82 8.09
C ALA A 76 8.02 -3.90 9.02
N LYS A 77 6.82 -3.68 9.59
CA LYS A 77 6.12 -4.69 10.40
C LYS A 77 5.20 -5.60 9.59
N LEU A 78 4.97 -5.29 8.31
CA LEU A 78 4.17 -6.13 7.44
C LEU A 78 4.96 -7.34 6.97
N ASP A 79 4.25 -8.46 6.80
CA ASP A 79 4.81 -9.64 6.15
C ASP A 79 5.36 -9.28 4.76
N GLY A 80 6.59 -9.70 4.48
CA GLY A 80 7.30 -9.37 3.24
C GLY A 80 8.00 -8.01 3.23
N ALA A 81 7.98 -7.23 4.30
CA ALA A 81 8.77 -6.00 4.42
C ALA A 81 9.95 -6.19 5.39
N GLN A 82 11.04 -5.46 5.14
CA GLN A 82 12.23 -5.47 6.01
C GLN A 82 12.67 -4.04 6.32
N ARG A 83 12.92 -3.77 7.60
CA ARG A 83 13.53 -2.51 8.01
C ARG A 83 14.98 -2.47 7.55
N LEU A 84 15.33 -1.44 6.80
CA LEU A 84 16.72 -1.10 6.54
C LEU A 84 17.25 -0.28 7.71
N GLU A 85 18.41 -0.68 8.22
CA GLU A 85 19.22 0.17 9.09
C GLU A 85 20.23 0.88 8.19
N LEU A 86 20.46 2.16 8.44
CA LEU A 86 21.64 2.83 7.90
C LEU A 86 22.82 2.23 8.66
N GLY A 87 23.41 1.18 8.10
CA GLY A 87 24.73 0.73 8.52
C GLY A 87 25.71 1.87 8.26
N ALA A 88 26.49 2.20 9.30
CA ALA A 88 27.75 2.91 9.16
C ALA A 88 28.71 2.03 8.35
N ASP A 89 28.50 1.97 7.04
CA ASP A 89 29.55 1.57 6.11
C ASP A 89 30.40 2.82 5.83
N GLU A 90 31.09 3.25 6.90
CA GLU A 90 32.44 3.83 7.04
C GLU A 90 32.66 4.32 8.48
#